data_AF-V9X7W8-F1
#
_entry.id   AF-V9X7W8-F1
#
_cell.length_a   1.000
_cell.length_b   1.000
_cell.length_c   1.000
_cell.angle_alpha   90.00
_cell.angle_beta   90.00
_cell.angle_gamma   90.00
#
_symmetry.space_group_name_H-M   'P 1'
#
loop_
_entity.id
_entity.type
_entity.pdbx_description
1 polymer ?
#
loop_
_entity_poly.entity_id
_entity_poly.type
_entity_poly.pdbx_seq_one_letter_code
_entity_poly.pdbx_strand_id
1 'polypeptide(L)'
;MSASKTPLSPAERSLRAQIAAHDSWARTPDRPARTAKARAAALARFEREVDPNGELTPQERAKRAEHARKAYFARLALASARARRNRAGGA
;
A
#
# COMPACT_ATOMS: atom_id res chain seq x y z
N MET A 1 -39.68 -19.47 -4.80
CA MET A 1 -39.30 -18.57 -5.92
C MET A 1 -38.01 -17.87 -5.54
N SER A 2 -36.90 -18.23 -6.19
CA SER A 2 -35.61 -17.59 -5.91
C SER A 2 -35.50 -16.34 -6.78
N ALA A 3 -35.51 -15.16 -6.18
CA ALA A 3 -35.35 -13.91 -6.92
C ALA A 3 -33.94 -13.86 -7.50
N SER A 4 -33.84 -13.88 -8.83
CA SER A 4 -32.59 -13.61 -9.55
C SER A 4 -32.10 -12.21 -9.18
N LYS A 5 -31.02 -12.12 -8.40
CA LYS A 5 -30.34 -10.83 -8.16
C LYS A 5 -29.77 -10.36 -9.50
N THR A 6 -30.38 -9.34 -10.09
CA THR A 6 -29.78 -8.63 -11.22
C THR A 6 -28.40 -8.14 -10.79
N PRO A 7 -27.33 -8.45 -11.54
CA PRO A 7 -26.00 -7.99 -11.19
C PRO A 7 -25.94 -6.46 -11.32
N LEU A 8 -25.37 -5.80 -10.31
CA LEU A 8 -25.18 -4.35 -10.31
C LEU A 8 -24.34 -3.90 -11.52
N SER A 9 -24.66 -2.74 -12.09
CA SER A 9 -23.83 -2.06 -13.08
C SER A 9 -22.46 -1.66 -12.49
N PRO A 10 -21.45 -1.36 -13.32
CA PRO A 10 -20.16 -0.86 -12.83
C PRO A 10 -20.27 0.38 -11.95
N ALA A 11 -21.14 1.34 -12.29
CA ALA A 11 -21.34 2.56 -11.53
C ALA A 11 -21.94 2.28 -10.13
N GLU A 12 -22.97 1.42 -10.06
CA GLU A 12 -23.59 1.03 -8.79
C GLU A 12 -22.61 0.24 -7.90
N ARG A 13 -21.74 -0.61 -8.49
CA ARG A 13 -20.68 -1.29 -7.72
C ARG A 13 -19.72 -0.29 -7.09
N SER A 14 -19.30 0.72 -7.84
CA SER A 14 -18.43 1.80 -7.34
C SER A 14 -19.10 2.59 -6.22
N LEU A 15 -20.35 3.01 -6.41
CA LEU A 15 -21.11 3.75 -5.40
C LEU A 15 -21.28 2.93 -4.12
N ARG A 16 -21.63 1.64 -4.24
CA ARG A 16 -21.74 0.74 -3.08
C ARG A 16 -20.42 0.60 -2.32
N ALA A 17 -19.29 0.51 -3.03
CA ALA A 17 -17.98 0.46 -2.40
C ALA A 17 -17.63 1.76 -1.66
N GLN A 18 -17.99 2.93 -2.23
CA GLN A 18 -17.80 4.22 -1.57
C GLN A 18 -18.63 4.34 -0.28
N ILE A 19 -19.92 3.97 -0.33
CA ILE A 19 -20.80 3.95 0.84
C ILE A 19 -20.18 3.08 1.93
N ALA A 20 -19.76 1.85 1.59
CA ALA A 20 -19.12 0.95 2.54
C ALA A 20 -17.82 1.52 3.14
N ALA A 21 -17.01 2.22 2.35
CA ALA A 21 -15.79 2.87 2.84
C ALA A 21 -16.10 3.99 3.84
N HIS A 22 -17.05 4.87 3.53
CA HIS A 22 -17.48 5.95 4.44
C HIS A 22 -18.03 5.41 5.75
N ASP A 23 -18.94 4.44 5.68
CA ASP A 23 -19.49 3.74 6.83
C ASP A 23 -18.41 3.13 7.72
N SER A 24 -17.46 2.44 7.08
CA SER A 24 -16.37 1.78 7.78
C SER A 24 -15.46 2.78 8.50
N TRP A 25 -15.13 3.90 7.85
CA TRP A 25 -14.31 4.95 8.47
C TRP A 25 -15.05 5.76 9.53
N ALA A 26 -16.37 5.94 9.41
CA ALA A 26 -17.18 6.57 10.45
C ALA A 26 -17.17 5.74 11.75
N ARG A 27 -17.12 4.40 11.63
CA ARG A 27 -17.05 3.46 12.75
C ARG A 27 -15.62 3.14 13.23
N THR A 28 -14.60 3.85 12.73
CA THR A 28 -13.20 3.63 13.13
C THR A 28 -12.77 4.69 14.15
N PRO A 29 -12.82 4.41 15.47
CA PRO A 29 -12.43 5.37 16.49
C PRO A 29 -10.91 5.64 16.49
N ASP A 30 -10.11 4.59 16.31
CA ASP A 30 -8.64 4.68 16.20
C ASP A 30 -8.20 4.41 14.76
N ARG A 31 -7.98 5.51 14.02
CA ARG A 31 -7.51 5.46 12.63
C ARG A 31 -6.07 4.91 12.50
N PRO A 32 -5.09 5.35 13.31
CA PRO A 32 -3.75 4.77 13.31
C PRO A 32 -3.72 3.25 13.53
N ALA A 33 -4.50 2.74 14.48
CA ALA A 33 -4.54 1.30 14.81
C ALA A 33 -5.12 0.46 13.68
N ARG A 34 -6.17 0.93 13.00
CA ARG A 34 -6.79 0.21 11.87
C ARG A 34 -5.78 -0.18 10.78
N THR A 35 -4.77 0.66 10.54
CA THR A 35 -3.74 0.43 9.51
C THR A 35 -2.41 -0.07 10.07
N ALA A 36 -2.26 -0.21 11.39
CA ALA A 36 -0.98 -0.51 12.03
C ALA A 36 -0.38 -1.84 11.56
N LYS A 37 -1.18 -2.91 11.49
CA LYS A 37 -0.73 -4.23 11.01
C LYS A 37 -0.23 -4.17 9.57
N ALA A 38 -0.96 -3.48 8.69
CA ALA A 38 -0.56 -3.32 7.29
C ALA A 38 0.73 -2.50 7.16
N ARG A 39 0.87 -1.41 7.93
CA ARG A 39 2.11 -0.61 7.97
C ARG A 39 3.29 -1.43 8.48
N ALA A 40 3.11 -2.21 9.53
CA ALA A 40 4.14 -3.09 10.07
C ALA A 40 4.58 -4.14 9.03
N ALA A 41 3.64 -4.83 8.38
CA ALA A 41 3.94 -5.80 7.35
C ALA A 41 4.66 -5.17 6.14
N ALA A 42 4.25 -3.97 5.74
CA ALA A 42 4.88 -3.23 4.65
C ALA A 42 6.33 -2.83 4.96
N LEU A 43 6.65 -2.55 6.23
CA LEU A 43 8.03 -2.27 6.67
C LEU A 43 8.84 -3.55 6.83
N ALA A 44 8.26 -4.61 7.40
CA ALA A 44 8.91 -5.90 7.62
C ALA A 44 9.37 -6.60 6.33
N ARG A 45 8.82 -6.22 5.17
CA ARG A 45 9.29 -6.75 3.88
C ARG A 45 10.76 -6.44 3.61
N PHE A 46 11.25 -5.28 4.06
CA PHE A 46 12.63 -4.87 3.80
C PHE A 46 13.61 -5.70 4.62
N GLU A 47 13.25 -6.08 5.84
CA GLU A 47 14.02 -7.04 6.63
C GLU A 47 14.15 -8.39 5.92
N ARG A 48 13.04 -8.92 5.38
CA ARG A 48 13.07 -10.18 4.60
C ARG A 48 13.85 -10.06 3.29
N GLU A 49 13.85 -8.88 2.67
CA GLU A 49 14.59 -8.62 1.42
C GLU A 49 16.11 -8.63 1.66
N VAL A 50 16.57 -8.06 2.79
CA VAL A 50 18.01 -7.97 3.10
C VAL A 50 18.56 -9.19 3.85
N ASP A 51 17.68 -10.02 4.42
CA ASP A 51 18.02 -11.19 5.22
C ASP A 51 17.01 -12.33 4.99
N PRO A 52 16.95 -12.90 3.78
CA PRO A 52 15.98 -13.94 3.45
C PRO A 52 16.18 -15.25 4.24
N ASN A 53 17.42 -15.52 4.66
CA ASN A 53 17.80 -16.73 5.40
C ASN A 53 17.85 -16.51 6.92
N GLY A 54 17.75 -15.27 7.41
CA GLY A 54 17.80 -14.97 8.84
C GLY A 54 19.20 -15.06 9.46
N GLU A 55 20.24 -14.84 8.68
CA GLU A 55 21.65 -15.00 9.07
C GLU A 55 22.22 -13.75 9.77
N LEU A 56 21.59 -12.58 9.56
CA LEU A 56 22.08 -11.33 10.11
C LEU A 56 21.66 -11.13 11.57
N THR A 57 22.54 -10.47 12.33
CA THR A 57 22.17 -9.97 13.65
C THR A 57 21.02 -8.96 13.53
N PRO A 58 20.16 -8.82 14.57
CA PRO A 58 19.06 -7.87 14.53
C PRO A 58 19.50 -6.42 14.22
N GLN A 59 20.64 -5.99 14.76
CA GLN A 59 21.14 -4.63 14.50
C GLN A 59 21.58 -4.44 13.05
N GLU A 60 22.29 -5.42 12.48
CA GLU A 60 22.76 -5.33 11.09
C GLU A 60 21.60 -5.44 10.10
N ARG A 61 20.64 -6.35 10.35
CA ARG A 61 19.41 -6.46 9.56
C ARG A 61 18.63 -5.14 9.57
N ALA A 62 18.47 -4.50 10.73
CA ALA A 62 17.76 -3.24 10.84
C ALA A 62 18.42 -2.11 10.02
N LYS A 63 19.76 -1.99 10.11
CA LYS A 63 20.52 -1.01 9.31
C LYS A 63 20.33 -1.25 7.81
N ARG A 64 20.50 -2.49 7.35
CA ARG A 64 20.32 -2.84 5.93
C ARG A 64 18.89 -2.61 5.46
N ALA A 65 17.88 -3.00 6.25
CA ALA A 65 16.48 -2.77 5.94
C ALA A 65 16.15 -1.27 5.83
N GLU A 66 16.74 -0.42 6.68
CA GLU A 66 16.59 1.03 6.56
C GLU A 66 17.14 1.56 5.23
N HIS A 67 18.34 1.12 4.82
CA HIS A 67 18.92 1.49 3.53
C HIS A 67 18.09 0.97 2.35
N ALA A 68 17.61 -0.27 2.40
CA ALA A 68 16.73 -0.85 1.38
C ALA A 68 15.43 -0.04 1.24
N ARG A 69 14.82 0.35 2.36
CA ARG A 69 13.64 1.22 2.39
C ARG A 69 13.90 2.56 1.72
N LYS A 70 15.01 3.24 2.08
CA LYS A 70 15.40 4.52 1.48
C LYS A 70 15.60 4.39 -0.04
N ALA A 71 16.31 3.34 -0.47
CA ALA A 71 16.55 3.05 -1.88
C ALA A 71 15.24 2.81 -2.65
N TYR A 72 14.30 2.04 -2.09
CA TYR A 72 12.99 1.78 -2.69
C TYR A 72 12.23 3.08 -2.98
N PHE A 73 12.09 3.96 -1.99
CA PHE A 73 11.36 5.21 -2.19
C PHE A 73 12.11 6.20 -3.10
N ALA A 74 13.44 6.20 -3.09
CA ALA A 74 14.22 6.99 -4.03
C ALA A 74 13.99 6.55 -5.48
N ARG A 75 13.97 5.23 -5.75
CA ARG A 75 13.63 4.69 -7.09
C ARG A 75 12.22 5.08 -7.52
N LEU A 76 11.24 5.00 -6.60
CA LEU A 76 9.86 5.41 -6.87
C LEU A 76 9.77 6.90 -7.21
N ALA A 77 10.45 7.77 -6.46
CA ALA A 77 10.50 9.20 -6.71
C ALA A 77 11.13 9.51 -8.08
N LEU A 78 12.24 8.84 -8.42
CA LEU A 78 12.89 8.96 -9.73
C LEU A 78 11.96 8.54 -10.88
N ALA A 79 11.27 7.41 -10.75
CA ALA A 79 10.30 6.95 -11.74
C ALA A 79 9.15 7.95 -11.91
N SER A 80 8.65 8.50 -10.80
CA SER A 80 7.61 9.54 -10.80
C SER A 80 8.07 10.81 -11.51
N ALA A 81 9.30 11.27 -11.24
CA ALA A 81 9.88 12.44 -11.90
C ALA A 81 10.04 12.23 -13.41
N ARG A 82 10.50 11.04 -13.84
CA ARG A 82 10.58 10.67 -15.26
C ARG A 82 9.21 10.70 -15.93
N ALA A 83 8.19 10.11 -15.30
CA ALA A 83 6.83 10.09 -15.83
C ALA A 83 6.25 11.51 -16.00
N ARG A 84 6.50 12.41 -15.05
CA ARG A 84 6.07 13.82 -15.17
C ARG A 84 6.77 14.54 -16.32
N ARG A 85 8.09 14.35 -16.49
CA ARG A 85 8.84 14.95 -17.61
C ARG A 85 8.30 14.50 -18.96
N ASN A 86 8.01 13.21 -19.12
CA ASN A 86 7.49 12.68 -20.38
C ASN A 86 6.10 13.24 -20.72
N ARG A 87 5.24 13.49 -19.73
CA ARG A 87 3.94 14.14 -19.96
C ARG A 87 4.08 15.60 -20.34
N ALA A 88 5.05 16.31 -19.76
CA ALA A 88 5.29 17.72 -20.04
C ALA A 88 5.99 17.94 -21.40
N GLY A 89 6.87 17.03 -21.82
CA GLY A 89 7.55 17.09 -23.13
C GLY A 89 6.76 16.45 -24.28
N GLY A 90 5.58 15.89 -24.00
CA GLY A 90 4.64 15.38 -25.00
C GLY A 90 3.41 16.25 -25.18
N ALA A 91 3.44 17.49 -24.66
CA ALA A 91 2.44 18.54 -24.85
C ALA A 91 3.00 19.62 -25.77
#